data_AF-A0A3D3H3E8-F1
#
_entry.id   AF-A0A3D3H3E8-F1
#
_cell.length_a   1.000
_cell.length_b   1.000
_cell.length_c   1.000
_cell.angle_alpha   90.00
_cell.angle_beta   90.00
_cell.angle_gamma   90.00
#
_symmetry.space_group_name_H-M   'P 1'
#
loop_
_entity.id
_entity.type
_entity.pdbx_description
1 polymer ?
#
loop_
_entity_poly.entity_id
_entity_poly.type
_entity_poly.pdbx_seq_one_letter_code
_entity_poly.pdbx_strand_id
1 'polypeptide(L)'
;MRRRIVARMLPADIPQTDHLLELVEMRGIPSITISLPSSPVPADHERIRLQLRDLIDDADRQAKETSVGRPERAAAIARLRSVLDDDDFWTHQSRSLVLLASAERLETFRLANRLTARATVSDRFDTGPLLRAVTFPRRAFVVQISRGGARLTEFGADHGLAERDLSLPSDHGLILEEADNGGHADFPRPQGSTGDRLERERFCRVVQDEVVRIVPRDVPVILCVSTDLEPAYRAVNTHPALLEPAIDAHPDSLGDDDLEERARSILDRHEEDVLAAWRERFGSLEAQGLATTSLDDVAVAASNAAIDELLFDLESETEGTIDDRGRLERAETPGPDSTVLVDEIAARVLRTGGTVRAARGDDMIAGSPVAATLRFPLDQMAT
;
A
#
# COMPACT_ATOMS: atom_id res chain seq x y z
N MET A 1 20.69 -27.65 8.86
CA MET A 1 19.22 -27.69 8.70
C MET A 1 18.64 -26.42 9.32
N ARG A 2 18.69 -25.31 8.60
CA ARG A 2 18.15 -24.02 9.06
C ARG A 2 16.65 -24.04 8.78
N ARG A 3 15.83 -24.07 9.82
CA ARG A 3 14.37 -23.85 9.69
C ARG A 3 14.20 -22.45 9.12
N ARG A 4 13.72 -22.35 7.87
CA ARG A 4 13.09 -21.13 7.35
C ARG A 4 11.96 -20.83 8.33
N ILE A 5 12.05 -19.71 9.04
CA ILE A 5 10.88 -19.10 9.65
C ILE A 5 9.98 -18.81 8.46
N VAL A 6 8.89 -19.57 8.35
CA VAL A 6 7.84 -19.30 7.36
C VAL A 6 7.20 -18.00 7.86
N ALA A 7 7.73 -16.87 7.39
CA ALA A 7 6.96 -15.64 7.41
C ALA A 7 5.67 -15.99 6.67
N ARG A 8 4.55 -15.94 7.38
CA ARG A 8 3.23 -16.26 6.85
C ARG A 8 2.95 -15.23 5.75
N MET A 9 3.23 -15.60 4.50
CA MET A 9 3.13 -14.74 3.32
C MET A 9 1.74 -14.09 3.28
N LEU A 10 1.69 -12.78 3.03
CA LEU A 10 0.43 -12.05 2.96
C LEU A 10 -0.35 -12.52 1.72
N PRO A 11 -1.70 -12.55 1.77
CA PRO A 11 -2.50 -12.75 0.56
C PRO A 11 -2.20 -11.68 -0.50
N ALA A 12 -2.02 -10.42 -0.07
CA ALA A 12 -1.58 -9.31 -0.90
C ALA A 12 -0.17 -8.85 -0.49
N ASP A 13 0.75 -8.81 -1.45
CA ASP A 13 2.11 -8.29 -1.28
C ASP A 13 2.22 -7.01 -2.10
N ILE A 14 2.14 -5.87 -1.42
CA ILE A 14 2.24 -4.53 -1.99
C ILE A 14 3.65 -3.99 -1.68
N PRO A 15 4.38 -3.43 -2.66
CA PRO A 15 5.70 -2.87 -2.41
C PRO A 15 5.61 -1.68 -1.45
N GLN A 16 6.66 -1.47 -0.64
CA GLN A 16 6.84 -0.19 0.05
C GLN A 16 7.13 0.92 -0.97
N THR A 17 6.83 2.17 -0.61
CA THR A 17 7.03 3.34 -1.49
C THR A 17 8.45 3.45 -2.04
N ASP A 18 9.48 3.23 -1.23
CA ASP A 18 10.89 3.28 -1.67
C ASP A 18 11.18 2.20 -2.71
N HIS A 19 10.67 0.98 -2.50
CA HIS A 19 10.83 -0.11 -3.46
C HIS A 19 10.05 0.17 -4.75
N LEU A 20 8.84 0.74 -4.67
CA LEU A 20 8.09 1.17 -5.84
C LEU A 20 8.86 2.22 -6.66
N LEU A 21 9.51 3.18 -6.00
CA LEU A 21 10.38 4.16 -6.67
C LEU A 21 11.55 3.49 -7.39
N GLU A 22 12.21 2.50 -6.78
CA GLU A 22 13.24 1.70 -7.45
C GLU A 22 12.69 1.01 -8.71
N LEU A 23 11.48 0.45 -8.66
CA LEU A 23 10.84 -0.20 -9.81
C LEU A 23 10.52 0.81 -10.94
N VAL A 24 10.08 2.01 -10.59
CA VAL A 24 9.78 3.11 -11.53
C VAL A 24 11.05 3.61 -12.22
N GLU A 25 12.17 3.66 -11.50
CA GLU A 25 13.46 4.14 -12.02
C GLU A 25 14.21 3.11 -12.84
N MET A 26 13.90 1.81 -12.67
CA MET A 26 14.56 0.74 -13.40
C MET A 26 14.37 0.90 -14.92
N ARG A 27 15.51 0.80 -15.62
CA ARG A 27 15.57 0.81 -17.07
C ARG A 27 16.31 -0.41 -17.58
N GLY A 28 15.86 -0.92 -18.72
CA GLY A 28 16.49 -2.02 -19.40
C GLY A 28 15.54 -2.62 -20.42
N ILE A 29 16.07 -3.09 -21.55
CA ILE A 29 15.27 -3.80 -22.55
C ILE A 29 15.75 -5.25 -22.55
N PRO A 30 14.88 -6.24 -22.29
CA PRO A 30 13.44 -6.11 -22.11
C PRO A 30 13.06 -5.89 -20.63
N SER A 31 12.26 -4.87 -20.37
CA SER A 31 11.45 -4.76 -19.15
C SER A 31 10.07 -5.32 -19.47
N ILE A 32 9.76 -6.48 -18.91
CA ILE A 32 8.49 -7.18 -19.13
C ILE A 32 7.59 -6.95 -17.93
N THR A 33 6.37 -6.48 -18.16
CA THR A 33 5.32 -6.42 -17.15
C THR A 33 4.16 -7.29 -17.56
N ILE A 34 3.75 -8.20 -16.68
CA ILE A 34 2.54 -9.00 -16.86
C ILE A 34 1.59 -8.67 -15.72
N SER A 35 0.37 -8.27 -16.06
CA SER A 35 -0.74 -8.15 -15.12
C SER A 35 -1.84 -9.13 -15.50
N LEU A 36 -2.52 -9.72 -14.51
CA LEU A 36 -3.65 -10.61 -14.74
C LEU A 36 -4.57 -10.71 -13.51
N PRO A 37 -5.88 -10.98 -13.72
CA PRO A 37 -6.76 -11.40 -12.66
C PRO A 37 -6.25 -12.69 -12.00
N SER A 38 -6.40 -12.77 -10.68
CA SER A 38 -6.14 -13.96 -9.87
C SER A 38 -7.32 -14.22 -8.92
N SER A 39 -7.21 -15.22 -8.06
CA SER A 39 -8.23 -15.59 -7.09
C SER A 39 -7.58 -16.24 -5.87
N PRO A 40 -8.06 -15.97 -4.64
CA PRO A 40 -7.65 -16.71 -3.45
C PRO A 40 -8.21 -18.14 -3.41
N VAL A 41 -9.09 -18.51 -4.35
CA VAL A 41 -9.75 -19.82 -4.40
C VAL A 41 -8.84 -20.84 -5.09
N PRO A 42 -8.36 -21.90 -4.40
CA PRO A 42 -7.40 -22.86 -4.98
C PRO A 42 -7.89 -23.53 -6.26
N ALA A 43 -9.20 -23.73 -6.42
CA ALA A 43 -9.79 -24.32 -7.61
C ALA A 43 -9.61 -23.46 -8.89
N ASP A 44 -9.38 -22.16 -8.75
CA ASP A 44 -9.14 -21.26 -9.88
C ASP A 44 -7.68 -21.25 -10.34
N HIS A 45 -6.74 -21.72 -9.52
CA HIS A 45 -5.31 -21.52 -9.72
C HIS A 45 -4.78 -22.18 -11.00
N GLU A 46 -5.30 -23.34 -11.40
CA GLU A 46 -4.88 -24.01 -12.63
C GLU A 46 -5.25 -23.17 -13.88
N ARG A 47 -6.46 -22.61 -13.90
CA ARG A 47 -6.90 -21.70 -14.97
C ARG A 47 -6.06 -20.43 -15.01
N ILE A 48 -5.72 -19.87 -13.85
CA ILE A 48 -4.87 -18.66 -13.75
C ILE A 48 -3.44 -18.97 -14.20
N ARG A 49 -2.87 -20.14 -13.85
CA ARG A 49 -1.56 -20.61 -14.32
C ARG A 49 -1.52 -20.74 -15.84
N LEU A 50 -2.59 -21.23 -16.47
CA LEU A 50 -2.70 -21.30 -17.93
C LEU A 50 -2.73 -19.90 -18.56
N GLN A 51 -3.53 -18.99 -18.02
CA GLN A 51 -3.59 -17.60 -18.49
C GLN A 51 -2.24 -16.87 -18.35
N LEU A 52 -1.52 -17.10 -17.24
CA LEU A 52 -0.16 -16.56 -17.06
C LEU A 52 0.79 -17.11 -18.12
N ARG A 53 0.70 -18.41 -18.44
CA ARG A 53 1.53 -19.03 -19.49
C ARG A 53 1.29 -18.38 -20.85
N ASP A 54 0.03 -18.16 -21.22
CA ASP A 54 -0.34 -17.50 -22.48
C ASP A 54 0.24 -16.07 -22.55
N LEU A 55 0.14 -15.31 -21.45
CA LEU A 55 0.72 -13.96 -21.35
C LEU A 55 2.26 -13.96 -21.43
N ILE A 56 2.93 -14.97 -20.87
CA ILE A 56 4.39 -15.12 -20.99
C ILE A 56 4.77 -15.40 -22.45
N ASP A 57 4.00 -16.21 -23.16
CA ASP A 57 4.27 -16.51 -24.58
C ASP A 57 3.98 -15.30 -25.49
N ASP A 58 2.97 -14.48 -25.15
CA ASP A 58 2.73 -13.19 -25.81
C ASP A 58 3.87 -12.19 -25.53
N ALA A 59 4.37 -12.11 -24.30
CA ALA A 59 5.53 -11.29 -23.95
C ALA A 59 6.80 -11.74 -24.72
N ASP A 60 7.06 -13.04 -24.86
CA ASP A 60 8.18 -13.55 -25.68
C ASP A 60 8.01 -13.20 -27.16
N ARG A 61 6.77 -13.13 -27.67
CA ARG A 61 6.49 -12.67 -29.04
C ARG A 61 6.83 -11.20 -29.21
N GLN A 62 6.32 -10.33 -28.35
CA GLN A 62 6.62 -8.89 -28.35
C GLN A 62 8.13 -8.64 -28.20
N ALA A 63 8.79 -9.32 -27.27
CA ALA A 63 10.22 -9.16 -27.03
C ALA A 63 11.11 -9.59 -28.22
N LYS A 64 10.63 -10.46 -29.13
CA LYS A 64 11.36 -10.82 -30.36
C LYS A 64 11.34 -9.72 -31.41
N GLU A 65 10.38 -8.80 -31.34
CA GLU A 65 10.26 -7.67 -32.27
C GLU A 65 11.16 -6.49 -31.85
N THR A 66 11.67 -6.51 -30.61
CA THR A 66 12.64 -5.53 -30.09
C THR A 66 14.07 -5.82 -30.55
N SER A 67 14.96 -4.82 -30.48
CA SER A 67 16.39 -4.94 -30.81
C SER A 67 17.24 -5.70 -29.77
N VAL A 68 16.62 -6.35 -28.80
CA VAL A 68 17.26 -7.00 -27.64
C VAL A 68 18.03 -8.25 -28.00
N GLY A 69 19.15 -8.49 -27.29
CA GLY A 69 19.94 -9.71 -27.41
C GLY A 69 19.15 -10.96 -27.03
N ARG A 70 19.26 -12.03 -27.84
CA ARG A 70 18.64 -13.34 -27.54
C ARG A 70 18.91 -13.85 -26.10
N PRO A 71 20.12 -13.69 -25.51
CA PRO A 71 20.38 -14.14 -24.14
C PRO A 71 19.56 -13.41 -23.07
N GLU A 72 19.45 -12.08 -23.18
CA GLU A 72 18.71 -11.24 -22.23
C GLU A 72 17.22 -11.56 -22.23
N ARG A 73 16.62 -11.65 -23.43
CA ARG A 73 15.23 -12.08 -23.60
C ARG A 73 15.00 -13.47 -23.01
N ALA A 74 15.87 -14.43 -23.32
CA ALA A 74 15.72 -15.80 -22.82
C ALA A 74 15.81 -15.86 -21.29
N ALA A 75 16.68 -15.06 -20.66
CA ALA A 75 16.79 -14.96 -19.22
C ALA A 75 15.51 -14.40 -18.57
N ALA A 76 14.98 -13.30 -19.11
CA ALA A 76 13.74 -12.69 -18.60
C ALA A 76 12.54 -13.65 -18.69
N ILE A 77 12.36 -14.32 -19.84
CA ILE A 77 11.28 -15.30 -20.04
C ILE A 77 11.46 -16.53 -19.14
N ALA A 78 12.69 -17.02 -18.96
CA ALA A 78 12.95 -18.15 -18.07
C ALA A 78 12.57 -17.83 -16.61
N ARG A 79 12.85 -16.60 -16.16
CA ARG A 79 12.43 -16.14 -14.83
C ARG A 79 10.91 -16.14 -14.68
N LEU A 80 10.18 -15.57 -15.64
CA LEU A 80 8.71 -15.60 -15.63
C LEU A 80 8.16 -17.03 -15.59
N ARG A 81 8.73 -17.94 -16.39
CA ARG A 81 8.31 -19.34 -16.42
C ARG A 81 8.56 -20.05 -15.08
N SER A 82 9.60 -19.71 -14.34
CA SER A 82 9.85 -20.31 -13.02
C SER A 82 8.73 -20.06 -12.01
N VAL A 83 7.94 -18.98 -12.17
CA VAL A 83 6.78 -18.70 -11.31
C VAL A 83 5.65 -19.72 -11.51
N LEU A 84 5.53 -20.32 -12.70
CA LEU A 84 4.50 -21.34 -12.97
C LEU A 84 4.68 -22.59 -12.10
N ASP A 85 5.93 -22.88 -11.72
CA ASP A 85 6.32 -24.08 -10.96
C ASP A 85 6.57 -23.79 -9.46
N ASP A 86 6.31 -22.55 -8.99
CA ASP A 86 6.51 -22.15 -7.59
C ASP A 86 5.26 -22.39 -6.73
N ASP A 87 5.15 -23.58 -6.13
CA ASP A 87 3.97 -23.94 -5.32
C ASP A 87 3.77 -23.05 -4.08
N ASP A 88 4.85 -22.51 -3.49
CA ASP A 88 4.75 -21.59 -2.34
C ASP A 88 4.07 -20.28 -2.77
N PHE A 89 4.45 -19.75 -3.94
CA PHE A 89 3.79 -18.58 -4.55
C PHE A 89 2.29 -18.82 -4.76
N TRP A 90 1.92 -19.97 -5.34
CA TRP A 90 0.53 -20.30 -5.65
C TRP A 90 -0.31 -20.70 -4.43
N THR A 91 0.30 -20.92 -3.26
CA THR A 91 -0.44 -21.30 -2.05
C THR A 91 -1.31 -20.14 -1.53
N HIS A 92 -0.85 -18.90 -1.66
CA HIS A 92 -1.57 -17.72 -1.20
C HIS A 92 -1.69 -16.71 -2.35
N GLN A 93 -2.92 -16.44 -2.78
CA GLN A 93 -3.22 -15.57 -3.91
C GLN A 93 -4.22 -14.49 -3.50
N SER A 94 -4.18 -13.36 -4.20
CA SER A 94 -5.17 -12.29 -4.09
C SER A 94 -5.99 -12.19 -5.38
N ARG A 95 -6.64 -11.05 -5.63
CA ARG A 95 -7.52 -10.82 -6.77
C ARG A 95 -6.78 -10.55 -8.06
N SER A 96 -5.50 -10.17 -8.01
CA SER A 96 -4.65 -9.95 -9.18
C SER A 96 -3.19 -10.27 -8.92
N LEU A 97 -2.45 -10.47 -10.01
CA LEU A 97 -1.02 -10.69 -10.04
C LEU A 97 -0.34 -9.66 -10.93
N VAL A 98 0.83 -9.19 -10.50
CA VAL A 98 1.76 -8.40 -11.30
C VAL A 98 3.13 -9.07 -11.25
N LEU A 99 3.72 -9.35 -12.41
CA LEU A 99 5.06 -9.88 -12.55
C LEU A 99 5.90 -8.90 -13.35
N LEU A 100 7.03 -8.49 -12.77
CA LEU A 100 8.02 -7.65 -13.41
C LEU A 100 9.28 -8.48 -13.66
N ALA A 101 9.72 -8.59 -14.90
CA ALA A 101 10.90 -9.38 -15.25
C ALA A 101 11.84 -8.65 -16.21
N SER A 102 13.13 -8.70 -15.89
CA SER A 102 14.24 -8.36 -16.77
C SER A 102 15.22 -9.54 -16.85
N ALA A 103 16.32 -9.40 -17.58
CA ALA A 103 17.35 -10.44 -17.62
C ALA A 103 17.90 -10.78 -16.22
N GLU A 104 17.99 -9.78 -15.34
CA GLU A 104 18.64 -9.89 -14.03
C GLU A 104 17.67 -10.01 -12.86
N ARG A 105 16.44 -9.52 -13.02
CA ARG A 105 15.49 -9.34 -11.92
C ARG A 105 14.13 -10.00 -12.21
N LEU A 106 13.47 -10.47 -11.17
CA LEU A 106 12.09 -10.94 -11.16
C LEU A 106 11.47 -10.46 -9.86
N GLU A 107 10.38 -9.72 -9.96
CA GLU A 107 9.58 -9.29 -8.82
C GLU A 107 8.13 -9.71 -9.07
N THR A 108 7.46 -10.20 -8.04
CA THR A 108 6.06 -10.64 -8.13
C THR A 108 5.24 -10.01 -7.02
N PHE A 109 4.05 -9.54 -7.38
CA PHE A 109 3.13 -8.86 -6.47
C PHE A 109 1.74 -9.46 -6.57
N ARG A 110 1.07 -9.54 -5.42
CA ARG A 110 -0.31 -9.99 -5.29
C ARG A 110 -1.14 -8.80 -4.85
N LEU A 111 -2.10 -8.39 -5.67
CA LEU A 111 -2.84 -7.15 -5.44
C LEU A 111 -4.32 -7.42 -5.20
N ALA A 112 -4.88 -6.63 -4.29
CA ALA A 112 -6.28 -6.68 -3.88
C ALA A 112 -7.25 -6.04 -4.90
N ASN A 113 -6.74 -5.28 -5.86
CA ASN A 113 -7.52 -4.75 -6.98
C ASN A 113 -7.70 -5.82 -8.07
N ARG A 114 -8.65 -5.59 -8.99
CA ARG A 114 -8.86 -6.43 -10.16
C ARG A 114 -8.22 -5.76 -11.36
N LEU A 115 -7.16 -6.37 -11.88
CA LEU A 115 -6.46 -5.93 -13.08
C LEU A 115 -6.97 -6.70 -14.29
N THR A 116 -6.86 -6.07 -15.46
CA THR A 116 -7.04 -6.74 -16.74
C THR A 116 -5.82 -7.56 -17.11
N ALA A 117 -6.02 -8.65 -17.85
CA ALA A 117 -4.91 -9.46 -18.33
C ALA A 117 -4.17 -8.74 -19.46
N ARG A 118 -2.89 -8.43 -19.25
CA ARG A 118 -2.04 -7.72 -20.22
C ARG A 118 -0.57 -8.08 -20.03
N ALA A 119 0.15 -8.17 -21.13
CA ALA A 119 1.61 -8.27 -21.14
C ALA A 119 2.18 -7.11 -21.96
N THR A 120 3.14 -6.39 -21.39
CA THR A 120 3.87 -5.30 -22.04
C THR A 120 5.36 -5.57 -22.01
N VAL A 121 6.04 -5.19 -23.09
CA VAL A 121 7.50 -5.23 -23.20
C VAL A 121 7.99 -3.85 -23.61
N SER A 122 8.79 -3.22 -22.76
CA SER A 122 9.31 -1.87 -22.98
C SER A 122 10.74 -1.71 -22.44
N ASP A 123 11.25 -0.49 -22.39
CA ASP A 123 12.51 -0.12 -21.72
C ASP A 123 12.35 0.14 -20.22
N ARG A 124 11.10 0.12 -19.71
CA ARG A 124 10.72 0.27 -18.30
C ARG A 124 9.57 -0.65 -17.94
N PHE A 125 9.39 -0.87 -16.63
CA PHE A 125 8.22 -1.57 -16.12
C PHE A 125 6.97 -0.68 -16.15
N ASP A 126 5.83 -1.29 -16.45
CA ASP A 126 4.52 -0.67 -16.28
C ASP A 126 4.13 -0.75 -14.80
N THR A 127 4.39 0.31 -14.06
CA THR A 127 4.19 0.37 -12.61
C THR A 127 2.81 0.91 -12.22
N GLY A 128 1.97 1.30 -13.17
CA GLY A 128 0.62 1.81 -12.94
C GLY A 128 -0.21 0.95 -11.99
N PRO A 129 -0.28 -0.39 -12.21
CA PRO A 129 -0.99 -1.28 -11.30
C PRO A 129 -0.49 -1.25 -9.85
N LEU A 130 0.82 -1.08 -9.64
CA LEU A 130 1.45 -1.02 -8.31
C LEU A 130 1.24 0.34 -7.66
N LEU A 131 1.35 1.43 -8.44
CA LEU A 131 1.08 2.81 -7.99
C LEU A 131 -0.30 2.92 -7.36
N ARG A 132 -1.31 2.37 -8.04
CA ARG A 132 -2.70 2.33 -7.57
C ARG A 132 -2.87 1.52 -6.28
N ALA A 133 -2.15 0.40 -6.14
CA ALA A 133 -2.22 -0.42 -4.94
C ALA A 133 -1.52 0.21 -3.73
N VAL A 134 -0.41 0.92 -3.95
CA VAL A 134 0.34 1.62 -2.88
C VAL A 134 -0.38 2.87 -2.40
N THR A 135 -0.97 3.65 -3.32
CA THR A 135 -1.60 4.94 -2.99
C THR A 135 -3.02 4.82 -2.45
N PHE A 136 -3.64 3.64 -2.54
CA PHE A 136 -4.95 3.34 -1.97
C PHE A 136 -5.06 1.89 -1.47
N PRO A 137 -4.31 1.52 -0.42
CA PRO A 137 -4.21 0.14 0.02
C PRO A 137 -5.47 -0.38 0.73
N ARG A 138 -6.32 0.53 1.25
CA ARG A 138 -7.50 0.24 2.12
C ARG A 138 -7.20 -0.86 3.15
N ARG A 139 -6.03 -0.73 3.78
CA ARG A 139 -5.45 -1.66 4.74
C ARG A 139 -5.25 -0.91 6.04
N ALA A 140 -5.58 -1.54 7.16
CA ALA A 140 -5.26 -1.02 8.48
C ALA A 140 -5.04 -2.16 9.46
N PHE A 141 -4.45 -1.83 10.60
CA PHE A 141 -4.24 -2.74 11.71
C PHE A 141 -5.10 -2.32 12.90
N VAL A 142 -5.59 -3.31 13.64
CA VAL A 142 -6.26 -3.10 14.92
C VAL A 142 -5.39 -3.67 16.01
N VAL A 143 -5.05 -2.83 16.99
CA VAL A 143 -4.34 -3.21 18.20
C VAL A 143 -5.37 -3.40 19.30
N GLN A 144 -5.55 -4.65 19.73
CA GLN A 144 -6.43 -4.99 20.85
C GLN A 144 -5.61 -5.18 22.11
N ILE A 145 -5.94 -4.48 23.19
CA ILE A 145 -5.22 -4.61 24.47
C ILE A 145 -6.22 -4.65 25.62
N SER A 146 -6.13 -5.70 26.43
CA SER A 146 -6.86 -5.85 27.68
C SER A 146 -5.93 -6.37 28.77
N ARG A 147 -6.50 -6.60 29.97
CA ARG A 147 -5.78 -7.33 31.02
C ARG A 147 -5.43 -8.76 30.63
N GLY A 148 -6.21 -9.37 29.74
CA GLY A 148 -6.00 -10.75 29.27
C GLY A 148 -4.84 -10.89 28.27
N GLY A 149 -4.30 -9.78 27.76
CA GLY A 149 -3.18 -9.77 26.83
C GLY A 149 -3.34 -8.73 25.73
N ALA A 150 -2.55 -8.90 24.67
CA ALA A 150 -2.63 -8.06 23.48
C ALA A 150 -2.70 -8.91 22.21
N ARG A 151 -3.42 -8.38 21.22
CA ARG A 151 -3.58 -8.96 19.89
C ARG A 151 -3.27 -7.89 18.85
N LEU A 152 -2.80 -8.33 17.70
CA LEU A 152 -2.66 -7.49 16.52
C LEU A 152 -3.38 -8.19 15.38
N THR A 153 -4.28 -7.47 14.74
CA THR A 153 -5.02 -7.97 13.59
C THR A 153 -4.90 -6.99 12.44
N GLU A 154 -4.95 -7.51 11.23
CA GLU A 154 -4.87 -6.75 9.99
C GLU A 154 -6.12 -7.03 9.16
N PHE A 155 -6.65 -6.03 8.48
CA PHE A 155 -7.64 -6.22 7.43
C PHE A 155 -7.25 -5.41 6.20
N GLY A 156 -7.77 -5.82 5.03
CA GLY A 156 -7.49 -5.17 3.75
C GLY A 156 -8.71 -5.05 2.85
N ALA A 157 -8.47 -4.64 1.59
CA ALA A 157 -9.51 -4.53 0.57
C ALA A 157 -10.05 -5.88 0.07
N ASP A 158 -9.26 -6.95 0.24
CA ASP A 158 -9.51 -8.30 -0.29
C ASP A 158 -9.65 -9.39 0.77
N HIS A 159 -9.37 -9.07 2.03
CA HIS A 159 -9.48 -9.99 3.16
C HIS A 159 -10.08 -9.28 4.38
N GLY A 160 -10.77 -10.07 5.20
CA GLY A 160 -11.23 -9.64 6.53
C GLY A 160 -10.11 -9.68 7.56
N LEU A 161 -10.45 -9.65 8.84
CA LEU A 161 -9.44 -9.69 9.91
C LEU A 161 -8.57 -10.95 9.88
N ALA A 162 -7.27 -10.74 9.91
CA ALA A 162 -6.24 -11.77 10.02
C ALA A 162 -5.29 -11.44 11.17
N GLU A 163 -5.08 -12.41 12.07
CA GLU A 163 -4.19 -12.23 13.22
C GLU A 163 -2.71 -12.24 12.83
N ARG A 164 -1.95 -11.36 13.48
CA ARG A 164 -0.51 -11.20 13.36
C ARG A 164 0.13 -11.55 14.70
N ASP A 165 1.10 -12.45 14.64
CA ASP A 165 1.77 -12.95 15.83
C ASP A 165 2.58 -11.83 16.50
N LEU A 166 2.16 -11.43 17.70
CA LEU A 166 2.93 -10.56 18.57
C LEU A 166 3.92 -11.40 19.38
N SER A 167 5.22 -11.10 19.28
CA SER A 167 6.23 -11.80 20.07
C SER A 167 6.39 -11.15 21.45
N LEU A 168 5.41 -11.36 22.33
CA LEU A 168 5.40 -10.79 23.68
C LEU A 168 6.17 -11.69 24.67
N PRO A 169 6.95 -11.13 25.62
CA PRO A 169 7.61 -11.88 26.69
C PRO A 169 6.60 -12.68 27.52
N SER A 170 6.88 -13.92 27.90
CA SER A 170 5.92 -14.85 28.54
C SER A 170 5.25 -14.32 29.82
N ASP A 171 5.85 -13.32 30.46
CA ASP A 171 5.44 -12.66 31.71
C ASP A 171 4.62 -11.38 31.49
N HIS A 172 4.28 -11.00 30.26
CA HIS A 172 3.58 -9.75 29.96
C HIS A 172 2.20 -9.62 30.65
N GLY A 173 1.45 -10.71 30.81
CA GLY A 173 0.18 -10.72 31.55
C GLY A 173 0.34 -10.52 33.06
N LEU A 174 1.48 -10.94 33.63
CA LEU A 174 1.80 -10.76 35.05
C LEU A 174 2.06 -9.28 35.41
N ILE A 175 2.41 -8.44 34.42
CA ILE A 175 2.65 -7.00 34.61
C ILE A 175 1.37 -6.29 35.09
N LEU A 176 0.19 -6.77 34.69
CA LEU A 176 -1.10 -6.21 35.11
C LEU A 176 -1.71 -6.93 36.33
N GLU A 177 -1.39 -8.21 36.55
CA GLU A 177 -1.84 -8.97 37.73
C GLU A 177 -1.10 -8.56 39.03
N GLU A 178 0.16 -8.15 38.96
CA GLU A 178 0.92 -7.65 40.13
C GLU A 178 0.34 -6.34 40.71
N ALA A 179 -0.45 -5.59 39.94
CA ALA A 179 -1.08 -4.35 40.37
C ALA A 179 -2.37 -4.57 41.20
N ASP A 180 -3.09 -5.70 41.00
CA ASP A 180 -4.39 -5.98 41.64
C ASP A 180 -4.27 -6.92 42.86
N ASN A 181 -3.14 -7.62 43.01
CA ASN A 181 -2.84 -8.41 44.20
C ASN A 181 -2.44 -7.50 45.38
N GLY A 182 -3.45 -6.89 46.00
CA GLY A 182 -3.33 -6.12 47.23
C GLY A 182 -2.49 -6.82 48.30
N GLY A 183 -1.28 -6.31 48.52
CA GLY A 183 -0.69 -6.18 49.86
C GLY A 183 -0.10 -7.40 50.55
N HIS A 184 0.56 -8.34 49.85
CA HIS A 184 1.28 -9.45 50.51
C HIS A 184 2.75 -9.66 50.09
N ALA A 185 3.43 -8.65 49.54
CA ALA A 185 4.88 -8.66 49.41
C ALA A 185 5.50 -7.55 50.26
N ASP A 186 6.27 -7.94 51.28
CA ASP A 186 7.02 -7.11 52.24
C ASP A 186 8.14 -6.28 51.57
N PHE A 187 7.79 -5.37 50.65
CA PHE A 187 8.68 -4.31 50.19
C PHE A 187 7.92 -2.99 50.05
N PRO A 188 8.39 -1.88 50.64
CA PRO A 188 7.73 -0.59 50.51
C PRO A 188 7.96 -0.03 49.10
N ARG A 189 7.05 -0.31 48.17
CA ARG A 189 6.92 0.43 46.90
C ARG A 189 6.06 1.67 47.15
N PRO A 190 6.38 2.83 46.54
CA PRO A 190 5.61 4.07 46.74
C PRO A 190 4.19 3.87 46.20
N GLN A 191 3.25 3.71 47.14
CA GLN A 191 1.84 3.50 46.88
C GLN A 191 1.20 4.84 46.46
N GLY A 192 0.89 4.96 45.18
CA GLY A 192 0.25 6.14 44.58
C GLY A 192 -0.12 5.86 43.12
N SER A 193 -1.07 6.62 42.59
CA SER A 193 -1.56 6.57 41.19
C SER A 193 -0.48 6.58 40.10
N THR A 194 0.77 6.90 40.48
CA THR A 194 1.94 6.92 39.61
C THR A 194 2.54 5.53 39.34
N GLY A 195 2.46 4.57 40.28
CA GLY A 195 3.03 3.22 40.13
C GLY A 195 2.28 2.38 39.10
N ASP A 196 0.96 2.31 39.26
CA ASP A 196 0.01 1.66 38.35
C ASP A 196 0.07 2.26 36.93
N ARG A 197 0.27 3.59 36.82
CA ARG A 197 0.50 4.24 35.53
C ARG A 197 1.77 3.76 34.83
N LEU A 198 2.88 3.68 35.56
CA LEU A 198 4.17 3.26 35.00
C LEU A 198 4.15 1.81 34.53
N GLU A 199 3.43 0.93 35.23
CA GLU A 199 3.26 -0.48 34.85
C GLU A 199 2.43 -0.62 33.58
N ARG A 200 1.32 0.12 33.46
CA ARG A 200 0.51 0.17 32.24
C ARG A 200 1.31 0.71 31.04
N GLU A 201 2.07 1.77 31.24
CA GLU A 201 2.94 2.33 30.19
C GLU A 201 4.05 1.34 29.77
N ARG A 202 4.62 0.59 30.72
CA ARG A 202 5.61 -0.47 30.40
C ARG A 202 4.98 -1.58 29.56
N PHE A 203 3.80 -2.07 29.95
CA PHE A 203 3.09 -3.09 29.18
C PHE A 203 2.75 -2.58 27.77
N CYS A 204 2.17 -1.38 27.67
CA CYS A 204 1.84 -0.77 26.39
C CYS A 204 3.09 -0.54 25.52
N ARG A 205 4.26 -0.23 26.12
CA ARG A 205 5.50 -0.04 25.38
C ARG A 205 5.99 -1.34 24.74
N VAL A 206 5.90 -2.46 25.46
CA VAL A 206 6.25 -3.78 24.90
C VAL A 206 5.37 -4.11 23.70
N VAL A 207 4.06 -3.85 23.80
CA VAL A 207 3.13 -4.05 22.68
C VAL A 207 3.44 -3.09 21.53
N GLN A 208 3.67 -1.81 21.82
CA GLN A 208 4.00 -0.78 20.83
C GLN A 208 5.27 -1.12 20.05
N ASP A 209 6.33 -1.59 20.71
CA ASP A 209 7.59 -1.92 20.05
C ASP A 209 7.41 -3.05 19.02
N GLU A 210 6.55 -4.04 19.32
CA GLU A 210 6.18 -5.09 18.37
C GLU A 210 5.27 -4.58 17.26
N VAL A 211 4.32 -3.68 17.56
CA VAL A 211 3.46 -3.04 16.55
C VAL A 211 4.31 -2.26 15.55
N VAL A 212 5.27 -1.43 15.99
CA VAL A 212 6.17 -0.68 15.10
C VAL A 212 7.06 -1.59 14.26
N ARG A 213 7.43 -2.76 14.77
CA ARG A 213 8.21 -3.76 14.02
C ARG A 213 7.40 -4.40 12.90
N ILE A 214 6.11 -4.66 13.13
CA ILE A 214 5.24 -5.42 12.23
C ILE A 214 4.51 -4.52 11.24
N VAL A 215 4.02 -3.37 11.71
CA VAL A 215 3.15 -2.48 10.94
C VAL A 215 4.00 -1.52 10.10
N PRO A 216 3.77 -1.44 8.77
CA PRO A 216 4.43 -0.43 7.94
C PRO A 216 4.07 0.99 8.39
N ARG A 217 5.06 1.88 8.36
CA ARG A 217 5.00 3.24 8.93
C ARG A 217 3.81 4.08 8.45
N ASP A 218 3.41 3.88 7.20
CA ASP A 218 2.37 4.61 6.48
C ASP A 218 0.98 3.94 6.52
N VAL A 219 0.84 2.79 7.19
CA VAL A 219 -0.43 2.07 7.29
C VAL A 219 -1.17 2.45 8.58
N PRO A 220 -2.46 2.85 8.51
CA PRO A 220 -3.24 3.23 9.69
C PRO A 220 -3.31 2.14 10.76
N VAL A 221 -3.22 2.57 12.03
CA VAL A 221 -3.42 1.74 13.23
C VAL A 221 -4.61 2.27 14.01
N ILE A 222 -5.53 1.37 14.38
CA ILE A 222 -6.75 1.66 15.16
C ILE A 222 -6.64 0.94 16.51
N LEU A 223 -7.03 1.62 17.59
CA LEU A 223 -7.04 1.02 18.93
C LEU A 223 -8.40 0.40 19.24
N CYS A 224 -8.37 -0.76 19.88
CA CYS A 224 -9.49 -1.35 20.59
C CYS A 224 -8.98 -1.79 21.97
N VAL A 225 -8.84 -0.84 22.88
CA VAL A 225 -8.09 -1.02 24.13
C VAL A 225 -9.02 -0.78 25.31
N SER A 226 -8.81 -1.50 26.42
CA SER A 226 -9.55 -1.21 27.66
C SER A 226 -9.33 0.24 28.11
N THR A 227 -10.37 0.86 28.66
CA THR A 227 -10.38 2.31 28.98
C THR A 227 -9.24 2.75 29.90
N ASP A 228 -8.75 1.85 30.75
CA ASP A 228 -7.65 2.08 31.68
C ASP A 228 -6.25 2.02 31.03
N LEU A 229 -6.13 1.41 29.85
CA LEU A 229 -4.88 1.22 29.11
C LEU A 229 -4.74 2.15 27.89
N GLU A 230 -5.82 2.66 27.32
CA GLU A 230 -5.75 3.52 26.13
C GLU A 230 -4.84 4.77 26.34
N PRO A 231 -4.96 5.53 27.46
CA PRO A 231 -4.08 6.67 27.68
C PRO A 231 -2.60 6.28 27.80
N ALA A 232 -2.31 5.11 28.36
CA ALA A 232 -0.95 4.60 28.50
C ALA A 232 -0.38 4.19 27.14
N TYR A 233 -1.18 3.57 26.26
CA TYR A 233 -0.76 3.23 24.91
C TYR A 233 -0.48 4.48 24.06
N ARG A 234 -1.39 5.47 24.08
CA ARG A 234 -1.17 6.74 23.36
C ARG A 234 0.08 7.46 23.86
N ALA A 235 0.35 7.46 25.16
CA ALA A 235 1.52 8.12 25.74
C ALA A 235 2.85 7.51 25.29
N VAL A 236 2.90 6.21 25.00
CA VAL A 236 4.12 5.53 24.54
C VAL A 236 4.19 5.37 23.02
N ASN A 237 3.16 5.80 22.29
CA ASN A 237 3.08 5.57 20.85
C ASN A 237 4.13 6.33 20.04
N THR A 238 4.76 5.59 19.13
CA THR A 238 5.72 6.13 18.16
C THR A 238 5.33 5.82 16.71
N HIS A 239 4.27 5.02 16.49
CA HIS A 239 3.74 4.77 15.16
C HIS A 239 3.03 6.04 14.62
N PRO A 240 3.46 6.60 13.48
CA PRO A 240 2.98 7.92 13.05
C PRO A 240 1.57 7.90 12.49
N ALA A 241 1.08 6.75 12.01
CA ALA A 241 -0.28 6.59 11.49
C ALA A 241 -1.26 5.99 12.52
N LEU A 242 -1.03 6.22 13.82
CA LEU A 242 -2.04 5.90 14.84
C LEU A 242 -3.22 6.86 14.69
N LEU A 243 -4.41 6.32 14.46
CA LEU A 243 -5.62 7.12 14.30
C LEU A 243 -6.11 7.65 15.65
N GLU A 244 -6.62 8.88 15.64
CA GLU A 244 -7.20 9.47 16.86
C GLU A 244 -8.49 8.75 17.28
N PRO A 245 -9.44 8.42 16.39
CA PRO A 245 -10.57 7.58 16.75
C PRO A 245 -10.15 6.15 17.14
N ALA A 246 -10.65 5.67 18.27
CA ALA A 246 -10.56 4.27 18.71
C ALA A 246 -11.91 3.58 18.62
N ILE A 247 -11.91 2.24 18.65
CA ILE A 247 -13.11 1.43 18.79
C ILE A 247 -13.57 1.51 20.24
N ASP A 248 -14.71 2.19 20.46
CA ASP A 248 -15.33 2.34 21.78
C ASP A 248 -16.07 1.05 22.19
N ALA A 249 -15.29 0.04 22.57
CA ALA A 249 -15.74 -1.21 23.15
C ALA A 249 -14.59 -1.92 23.87
N HIS A 250 -14.91 -2.78 24.83
CA HIS A 250 -13.91 -3.65 25.42
C HIS A 250 -13.46 -4.70 24.38
N PRO A 251 -12.16 -4.90 24.14
CA PRO A 251 -11.69 -5.85 23.12
C PRO A 251 -12.20 -7.27 23.32
N ASP A 252 -12.24 -7.75 24.57
CA ASP A 252 -12.74 -9.11 24.88
C ASP A 252 -14.27 -9.27 24.70
N SER A 253 -15.00 -8.19 24.40
CA SER A 253 -16.46 -8.21 24.20
C SER A 253 -16.87 -8.27 22.73
N LEU A 254 -15.94 -8.11 21.79
CA LEU A 254 -16.21 -8.10 20.36
C LEU A 254 -15.77 -9.42 19.72
N GLY A 255 -16.61 -9.96 18.84
CA GLY A 255 -16.17 -10.95 17.86
C GLY A 255 -15.39 -10.29 16.73
N ASP A 256 -14.66 -11.08 15.94
CA ASP A 256 -13.86 -10.56 14.82
C ASP A 256 -14.74 -9.81 13.80
N ASP A 257 -15.93 -10.31 13.46
CA ASP A 257 -16.83 -9.64 12.50
C ASP A 257 -17.24 -8.22 12.96
N ASP A 258 -17.63 -8.07 14.23
CA ASP A 258 -18.01 -6.77 14.82
C ASP A 258 -16.81 -5.81 14.91
N LEU A 259 -15.63 -6.36 15.20
CA LEU A 259 -14.39 -5.59 15.26
C LEU A 259 -14.02 -5.06 13.88
N GLU A 260 -14.12 -5.90 12.85
CA GLU A 260 -13.84 -5.54 11.47
C GLU A 260 -14.78 -4.42 11.00
N GLU A 261 -16.09 -4.56 11.22
CA GLU A 261 -17.08 -3.57 10.81
C GLU A 261 -16.77 -2.20 11.41
N ARG A 262 -16.51 -2.15 12.72
CA ARG A 262 -16.18 -0.90 13.43
C ARG A 262 -14.85 -0.30 12.96
N ALA A 263 -13.84 -1.14 12.76
CA ALA A 263 -12.53 -0.70 12.26
C ALA A 263 -12.63 -0.12 10.84
N ARG A 264 -13.39 -0.77 9.95
CA ARG A 264 -13.65 -0.28 8.59
C ARG A 264 -14.39 1.06 8.61
N SER A 265 -15.40 1.22 9.46
CA SER A 265 -16.11 2.49 9.62
C SER A 265 -15.22 3.63 10.12
N ILE A 266 -14.23 3.34 10.97
CA ILE A 266 -13.22 4.33 11.39
C ILE A 266 -12.30 4.68 10.23
N LEU A 267 -11.82 3.68 9.49
CA LEU A 267 -10.92 3.89 8.35
C LEU A 267 -11.60 4.69 7.23
N ASP A 268 -12.82 4.33 6.84
CA ASP A 268 -13.57 5.01 5.79
C ASP A 268 -13.80 6.49 6.16
N ARG A 269 -14.20 6.79 7.41
CA ARG A 269 -14.32 8.18 7.89
C ARG A 269 -12.99 8.93 7.88
N HIS A 270 -11.90 8.27 8.26
CA HIS A 270 -10.58 8.89 8.21
C HIS A 270 -10.17 9.24 6.76
N GLU A 271 -10.40 8.34 5.81
CA GLU A 271 -10.15 8.58 4.39
C GLU A 271 -11.00 9.76 3.85
N GLU A 272 -12.27 9.82 4.24
CA GLU A 272 -13.18 10.94 3.92
C GLU A 272 -12.69 12.28 4.50
N ASP A 273 -12.30 12.31 5.78
CA ASP A 273 -11.80 13.51 6.46
C ASP A 273 -10.51 14.03 5.81
N VAL A 274 -9.58 13.12 5.51
CA VAL A 274 -8.31 13.45 4.85
C VAL A 274 -8.57 14.04 3.47
N LEU A 275 -9.49 13.44 2.71
CA LEU A 275 -9.82 13.93 1.37
C LEU A 275 -10.58 15.27 1.42
N ALA A 276 -11.46 15.47 2.39
CA ALA A 276 -12.16 16.74 2.60
C ALA A 276 -11.18 17.87 2.94
N ALA A 277 -10.23 17.64 3.86
CA ALA A 277 -9.19 18.59 4.20
C ALA A 277 -8.30 18.93 2.99
N TRP A 278 -7.97 17.91 2.19
CA TRP A 278 -7.22 18.11 0.96
C TRP A 278 -7.99 18.99 -0.05
N ARG A 279 -9.28 18.76 -0.26
CA ARG A 279 -10.14 19.57 -1.16
C ARG A 279 -10.23 21.02 -0.71
N GLU A 280 -10.33 21.29 0.59
CA GLU A 280 -10.34 22.66 1.12
C GLU A 280 -9.01 23.38 0.83
N ARG A 281 -7.89 22.69 1.08
CA ARG A 281 -6.55 23.19 0.73
C ARG A 281 -6.41 23.42 -0.77
N PHE A 282 -6.89 22.49 -1.59
CA PHE A 282 -6.88 22.60 -3.05
C PHE A 282 -7.60 23.86 -3.53
N GLY A 283 -8.84 24.10 -3.09
CA GLY A 283 -9.60 25.29 -3.49
C GLY A 283 -8.93 26.60 -3.08
N SER A 284 -8.27 26.62 -1.92
CA SER A 284 -7.48 27.78 -1.46
C SER A 284 -6.26 28.04 -2.35
N LEU A 285 -5.58 26.99 -2.82
CA LEU A 285 -4.41 27.08 -3.70
C LEU A 285 -4.80 27.38 -5.15
N GLU A 286 -5.93 26.86 -5.61
CA GLU A 286 -6.47 27.14 -6.95
C GLU A 286 -6.73 28.65 -7.11
N ALA A 287 -7.34 29.28 -6.10
CA ALA A 287 -7.55 30.73 -6.07
C ALA A 287 -6.24 31.55 -6.10
N GLN A 288 -5.10 30.93 -5.79
CA GLN A 288 -3.76 31.53 -5.81
C GLN A 288 -2.95 31.16 -7.06
N GLY A 289 -3.52 30.38 -8.00
CA GLY A 289 -2.80 29.86 -9.17
C GLY A 289 -1.78 28.76 -8.84
N LEU A 290 -1.92 28.11 -7.68
CA LEU A 290 -1.06 27.04 -7.17
C LEU A 290 -1.76 25.67 -7.14
N ALA A 291 -2.85 25.52 -7.90
CA ALA A 291 -3.48 24.23 -8.13
C ALA A 291 -4.16 24.20 -9.50
N THR A 292 -4.29 23.01 -10.08
CA THR A 292 -4.95 22.82 -11.38
C THR A 292 -5.59 21.44 -11.47
N THR A 293 -6.69 21.34 -12.24
CA THR A 293 -7.34 20.09 -12.64
C THR A 293 -7.12 19.76 -14.11
N SER A 294 -6.45 20.63 -14.87
CA SER A 294 -6.20 20.40 -16.31
C SER A 294 -5.17 19.30 -16.51
N LEU A 295 -5.55 18.20 -17.18
CA LEU A 295 -4.65 17.08 -17.43
C LEU A 295 -3.37 17.50 -18.16
N ASP A 296 -3.48 18.41 -19.12
CA ASP A 296 -2.34 18.94 -19.87
C ASP A 296 -1.40 19.76 -18.96
N ASP A 297 -1.96 20.64 -18.11
CA ASP A 297 -1.15 21.44 -17.18
C ASP A 297 -0.48 20.57 -16.12
N VAL A 298 -1.19 19.56 -15.61
CA VAL A 298 -0.65 18.59 -14.64
C VAL A 298 0.50 17.79 -15.27
N ALA A 299 0.38 17.36 -16.53
CA ALA A 299 1.46 16.64 -17.22
C ALA A 299 2.71 17.52 -17.39
N VAL A 300 2.55 18.79 -17.75
CA VAL A 300 3.65 19.78 -17.81
C VAL A 300 4.23 20.02 -16.42
N ALA A 301 3.40 20.20 -15.40
CA ALA A 301 3.82 20.42 -14.02
C ALA A 301 4.64 19.26 -13.46
N ALA A 302 4.17 18.02 -13.68
CA ALA A 302 4.85 16.80 -13.26
C ALA A 302 6.24 16.67 -13.91
N SER A 303 6.34 17.01 -15.19
CA SER A 303 7.58 16.92 -15.97
C SER A 303 8.66 17.91 -15.53
N ASN A 304 8.26 18.98 -14.85
CA ASN A 304 9.13 20.04 -14.34
C ASN A 304 9.28 20.00 -12.81
N ALA A 305 8.92 18.89 -12.16
CA ALA A 305 8.99 18.73 -10.69
C ALA A 305 8.22 19.79 -9.89
N ALA A 306 7.16 20.35 -10.48
CA ALA A 306 6.39 21.46 -9.92
C ALA A 306 5.22 21.01 -9.04
N ILE A 307 4.87 19.72 -9.03
CA ILE A 307 3.75 19.21 -8.24
C ILE A 307 4.21 18.93 -6.81
N ASP A 308 3.43 19.41 -5.84
CA ASP A 308 3.55 19.07 -4.42
C ASP A 308 2.75 17.81 -4.10
N GLU A 309 1.46 17.82 -4.42
CA GLU A 309 0.55 16.68 -4.21
C GLU A 309 -0.37 16.48 -5.41
N LEU A 310 -0.51 15.23 -5.86
CA LEU A 310 -1.39 14.79 -6.93
C LEU A 310 -2.51 13.90 -6.36
N LEU A 311 -3.76 14.29 -6.61
CA LEU A 311 -4.92 13.41 -6.56
C LEU A 311 -5.18 12.90 -7.98
N PHE A 312 -5.35 11.59 -8.16
CA PHE A 312 -5.66 11.01 -9.46
C PHE A 312 -6.74 9.94 -9.38
N ASP A 313 -7.45 9.75 -10.49
CA ASP A 313 -8.52 8.77 -10.61
C ASP A 313 -7.96 7.34 -10.73
N LEU A 314 -8.28 6.49 -9.75
CA LEU A 314 -7.91 5.07 -9.69
C LEU A 314 -8.50 4.26 -10.86
N GLU A 315 -9.58 4.72 -11.47
CA GLU A 315 -10.34 4.02 -12.51
C GLU A 315 -10.03 4.55 -13.92
N SER A 316 -9.18 5.56 -14.04
CA SER A 316 -8.81 6.09 -15.35
C SER A 316 -8.02 5.05 -16.16
N GLU A 317 -8.49 4.79 -17.38
CA GLU A 317 -7.85 3.89 -18.36
C GLU A 317 -7.37 4.66 -19.60
N THR A 318 -7.39 6.01 -19.55
CA THR A 318 -7.01 6.81 -20.72
C THR A 318 -5.53 6.64 -21.01
N GLU A 319 -5.22 5.92 -22.10
CA GLU A 319 -3.86 5.69 -22.55
C GLU A 319 -3.34 6.78 -23.49
N GLY A 320 -2.03 6.97 -23.50
CA GLY A 320 -1.33 7.90 -24.37
C GLY A 320 0.16 7.96 -24.10
N THR A 321 0.79 9.03 -24.56
CA THR A 321 2.21 9.31 -24.33
C THR A 321 2.36 10.69 -23.72
N ILE A 322 3.42 10.87 -22.94
CA ILE A 322 3.82 12.16 -22.38
C ILE A 322 5.31 12.33 -22.70
N ASP A 323 5.65 13.35 -23.48
CA ASP A 323 7.05 13.63 -23.79
C ASP A 323 7.81 14.23 -22.58
N ASP A 324 9.11 14.46 -22.72
CA ASP A 324 9.94 15.00 -21.63
C ASP A 324 9.52 16.42 -21.19
N ARG A 325 8.78 17.15 -22.01
CA ARG A 325 8.26 18.50 -21.70
C ARG A 325 6.86 18.46 -21.08
N GLY A 326 6.26 17.28 -20.98
CA GLY A 326 4.91 17.10 -20.47
C GLY A 326 3.81 17.28 -21.51
N ARG A 327 4.15 17.34 -22.81
CA ARG A 327 3.14 17.37 -23.87
C ARG A 327 2.50 15.99 -23.97
N LEU A 328 1.18 15.98 -23.81
CA LEU A 328 0.38 14.78 -23.79
C LEU A 328 -0.25 14.52 -25.15
N GLU A 329 -0.18 13.27 -25.61
CA GLU A 329 -0.88 12.78 -26.79
C GLU A 329 -1.70 11.55 -26.41
N ARG A 330 -3.03 11.63 -26.56
CA ARG A 330 -3.93 10.49 -26.28
C ARG A 330 -3.80 9.46 -27.38
N ALA A 331 -3.73 8.18 -27.01
CA ALA A 331 -3.74 7.10 -27.98
C ALA A 331 -5.16 6.88 -28.52
N GLU A 332 -5.31 6.82 -29.85
CA GLU A 332 -6.57 6.41 -30.47
C GLU A 332 -6.85 4.92 -30.25
N THR A 333 -5.80 4.12 -30.10
CA THR A 333 -5.87 2.70 -29.76
C THR A 333 -4.71 2.35 -28.83
N PRO A 334 -5.00 1.78 -27.64
CA PRO A 334 -3.99 1.25 -26.73
C PRO A 334 -2.98 0.32 -27.43
N GLY A 335 -1.70 0.48 -27.13
CA GLY A 335 -0.61 -0.28 -27.73
C GLY A 335 0.58 -0.45 -26.80
N PRO A 336 1.69 -1.04 -27.31
CA PRO A 336 2.91 -1.25 -26.53
C PRO A 336 3.61 0.04 -26.11
N ASP A 337 3.45 1.10 -26.91
CA ASP A 337 4.09 2.41 -26.69
C ASP A 337 3.22 3.39 -25.89
N SER A 338 1.98 3.02 -25.58
CA SER A 338 1.09 3.84 -24.74
C SER A 338 1.01 3.30 -23.32
N THR A 339 0.87 4.22 -22.38
CA THR A 339 0.64 3.93 -20.96
C THR A 339 -0.56 4.73 -20.49
N VAL A 340 -1.12 4.35 -19.35
CA VAL A 340 -2.18 5.14 -18.75
C VAL A 340 -1.61 6.48 -18.29
N LEU A 341 -2.19 7.57 -18.80
CA LEU A 341 -1.66 8.92 -18.65
C LEU A 341 -1.56 9.34 -17.18
N VAL A 342 -2.57 9.00 -16.37
CA VAL A 342 -2.55 9.32 -14.93
C VAL A 342 -1.47 8.55 -14.19
N ASP A 343 -1.16 7.33 -14.59
CA ASP A 343 -0.14 6.50 -13.96
C ASP A 343 1.27 7.03 -14.28
N GLU A 344 1.53 7.47 -15.53
CA GLU A 344 2.79 8.12 -15.89
C GLU A 344 2.98 9.47 -15.18
N ILE A 345 1.91 10.26 -15.02
CA ILE A 345 1.94 11.49 -14.23
C ILE A 345 2.27 11.17 -12.77
N ALA A 346 1.58 10.21 -12.15
CA ALA A 346 1.84 9.76 -10.79
C ALA A 346 3.30 9.31 -10.61
N ALA A 347 3.83 8.53 -11.55
CA ALA A 347 5.22 8.09 -11.55
C ALA A 347 6.22 9.25 -11.63
N ARG A 348 5.92 10.32 -12.40
CA ARG A 348 6.75 11.55 -12.44
C ARG A 348 6.71 12.33 -11.12
N VAL A 349 5.53 12.44 -10.51
CA VAL A 349 5.36 13.13 -9.23
C VAL A 349 6.14 12.43 -8.13
N LEU A 350 6.02 11.11 -8.00
CA LEU A 350 6.78 10.36 -7.00
C LEU A 350 8.30 10.48 -7.21
N ARG A 351 8.79 10.35 -8.45
CA ARG A 351 10.23 10.54 -8.78
C ARG A 351 10.78 11.91 -8.39
N THR A 352 9.93 12.92 -8.37
CA THR A 352 10.31 14.31 -8.05
C THR A 352 9.99 14.68 -6.59
N GLY A 353 9.68 13.68 -5.76
CA GLY A 353 9.42 13.81 -4.34
C GLY A 353 8.07 14.45 -4.00
N GLY A 354 7.14 14.49 -4.95
CA GLY A 354 5.75 14.87 -4.69
C GLY A 354 4.98 13.71 -4.07
N THR A 355 3.86 14.02 -3.43
CA THR A 355 2.94 13.02 -2.86
C THR A 355 1.87 12.66 -3.88
N VAL A 356 1.45 11.40 -3.90
CA VAL A 356 0.39 10.92 -4.79
C VAL A 356 -0.68 10.20 -3.98
N ARG A 357 -1.94 10.49 -4.28
CA ARG A 357 -3.13 9.87 -3.69
C ARG A 357 -4.08 9.44 -4.80
N ALA A 358 -4.52 8.19 -4.77
CA ALA A 358 -5.60 7.74 -5.63
C ALA A 358 -6.96 8.02 -4.98
N ALA A 359 -7.95 8.33 -5.81
CA ALA A 359 -9.34 8.49 -5.43
C ALA A 359 -10.25 7.84 -6.48
N ARG A 360 -11.51 7.59 -6.11
CA ARG A 360 -12.52 7.12 -7.06
C ARG A 360 -13.00 8.27 -7.94
N GLY A 361 -13.58 7.98 -9.10
CA GLY A 361 -14.11 9.01 -10.00
C GLY A 361 -15.08 9.98 -9.32
N ASP A 362 -15.97 9.48 -8.46
CA ASP A 362 -16.94 10.30 -7.70
C ASP A 362 -16.27 11.27 -6.70
N ASP A 363 -15.03 10.96 -6.33
CA ASP A 363 -14.22 11.75 -5.42
C ASP A 363 -13.36 12.81 -6.13
N MET A 364 -13.29 12.77 -7.45
CA MET A 364 -12.46 13.68 -8.24
C MET A 364 -13.06 15.08 -8.35
N ILE A 365 -12.18 16.07 -8.49
CA ILE A 365 -12.58 17.48 -8.59
C ILE A 365 -12.98 17.79 -10.03
N ALA A 366 -14.15 18.43 -10.19
CA ALA A 366 -14.67 18.91 -11.47
C ALA A 366 -14.79 17.82 -12.57
N GLY A 367 -14.86 16.55 -12.19
CA GLY A 367 -14.89 15.42 -13.13
C GLY A 367 -13.58 15.23 -13.91
N SER A 368 -12.48 15.87 -13.48
CA SER A 368 -11.16 15.66 -14.08
C SER A 368 -10.50 14.41 -13.49
N PRO A 369 -9.80 13.58 -14.29
CA PRO A 369 -9.08 12.42 -13.79
C PRO A 369 -7.83 12.77 -12.97
N VAL A 370 -7.48 14.07 -12.86
CA VAL A 370 -6.37 14.56 -12.03
C VAL A 370 -6.71 15.88 -11.35
N ALA A 371 -6.12 16.09 -10.18
CA ALA A 371 -6.09 17.39 -9.51
C ALA A 371 -4.76 17.52 -8.77
N ALA A 372 -3.99 18.57 -9.06
CA ALA A 372 -2.65 18.75 -8.49
C ALA A 372 -2.53 20.08 -7.76
N THR A 373 -1.81 20.07 -6.64
CA THR A 373 -1.29 21.27 -6.00
C THR A 373 0.17 21.47 -6.41
N LEU A 374 0.58 22.72 -6.55
CA LEU A 374 1.86 23.10 -7.15
C LEU A 374 2.76 23.78 -6.12
N ARG A 375 4.06 23.48 -6.22
CA ARG A 375 5.13 24.13 -5.44
C ARG A 375 5.38 25.58 -5.88
N PHE A 376 5.11 25.86 -7.15
CA PHE A 376 5.21 27.18 -7.76
C PHE A 376 4.18 27.33 -8.90
N PRO A 377 3.78 28.56 -9.25
CA PRO A 377 2.78 28.82 -10.30
C PRO A 377 3.20 28.35 -11.70
N LEU A 378 2.23 27.92 -12.52
CA LEU A 378 2.46 27.40 -13.89
C LEU A 378 3.06 28.45 -14.83
N ASP A 379 2.73 29.73 -14.67
CA ASP A 379 3.23 30.83 -15.49
C ASP A 379 4.74 31.06 -15.34
N GLN A 380 5.32 30.66 -14.20
CA GLN A 380 6.76 30.70 -13.96
C GLN A 380 7.53 29.56 -14.64
N MET A 381 6.82 28.60 -15.24
CA MET A 381 7.41 27.41 -15.88
C MET A 381 7.65 27.58 -17.38
N ALA A 382 7.01 28.59 -17.99
CA ALA A 382 7.11 28.88 -19.42
C ALA A 382 8.33 29.73 -19.81
N THR A 383 9.27 29.94 -18.87
CA THR A 383 10.53 30.69 -19.06
C THR A 383 11.70 29.74 -18.92
#